data_AF-D8QFA2-F1
#
_entry.id   AF-D8QFA2-F1
#
_cell.length_a   1.000
_cell.length_b   1.000
_cell.length_c   1.000
_cell.angle_alpha   90.00
_cell.angle_beta   90.00
_cell.angle_gamma   90.00
#
_symmetry.space_group_name_H-M   'P 1'
#
loop_
_entity.id
_entity.type
_entity.pdbx_description
1 polymer ?
#
loop_
_entity_poly.entity_id
_entity_poly.type
_entity_poly.pdbx_seq_one_letter_code
_entity_poly.pdbx_strand_id
1 'polypeptide(L)'
;SLIHLVAIYAYNECGLSTVWYLKSLICAIGYATYFWGIGVLFGGDAPLDYSAALAILVEAAIFTTTGHAQDFRDRDGDAAVGRTTVAMMFAGLGGRVALASMIFAWTATLVGLWAPPALYTLLFLGLAATTSVKFLRDHSQEADKDSYWWYNV
;
A
#
# COMPACT_ATOMS: atom_id res chain seq x y z
N SER A 1 19.51 -7.17 -0.84
CA SER A 1 19.23 -8.22 0.16
C SER A 1 18.88 -9.52 -0.55
N LEU A 2 19.37 -10.67 -0.07
CA LEU A 2 18.99 -12.00 -0.58
C LEU A 2 17.49 -12.25 -0.43
N ILE A 3 16.86 -11.73 0.63
CA ILE A 3 15.42 -11.86 0.89
C ILE A 3 14.61 -11.24 -0.26
N HIS A 4 14.96 -10.02 -0.69
CA HIS A 4 14.26 -9.35 -1.79
C HIS A 4 14.46 -10.10 -3.13
N LEU A 5 15.67 -10.64 -3.37
CA LEU A 5 15.94 -11.44 -4.56
C LEU A 5 15.09 -12.72 -4.60
N VAL A 6 14.98 -13.43 -3.48
CA VAL A 6 14.12 -14.62 -3.38
C VAL A 6 12.65 -14.23 -3.56
N ALA A 7 12.22 -13.11 -2.96
CA ALA A 7 10.84 -12.64 -3.06
C ALA A 7 10.47 -12.25 -4.50
N ILE A 8 11.33 -11.54 -5.23
CA ILE A 8 11.05 -11.13 -6.62
C ILE A 8 11.10 -12.31 -7.59
N TYR A 9 12.00 -13.27 -7.35
CA TYR A 9 12.01 -14.53 -8.10
C TYR A 9 10.71 -15.29 -7.90
N ALA A 10 10.24 -15.43 -6.65
CA ALA A 10 8.96 -16.06 -6.36
C ALA A 10 7.77 -15.32 -7.01
N TYR A 11 7.81 -13.98 -6.99
CA TYR A 11 6.78 -13.13 -7.59
C TYR A 11 6.62 -13.35 -9.10
N ASN A 12 7.75 -13.37 -9.83
CA ASN A 12 7.78 -13.45 -11.29
C ASN A 12 7.76 -14.89 -11.80
N GLU A 13 8.64 -15.75 -11.29
CA GLU A 13 8.91 -17.08 -11.85
C GLU A 13 8.03 -18.18 -11.24
N CYS A 14 7.59 -18.01 -9.98
CA CYS A 14 6.69 -18.98 -9.32
C CYS A 14 5.22 -18.57 -9.40
N GLY A 15 4.89 -17.48 -10.10
CA GLY A 15 3.51 -17.04 -10.31
C GLY A 15 2.80 -16.51 -9.06
N LEU A 16 3.52 -16.21 -7.97
CA LEU A 16 2.90 -15.66 -6.74
C LEU A 16 2.24 -14.30 -6.98
N SER A 17 2.62 -13.58 -8.03
CA SER A 17 1.96 -12.36 -8.48
C SER A 17 0.49 -12.52 -8.88
N THR A 18 0.05 -13.75 -9.16
CA THR A 18 -1.36 -14.08 -9.48
C THR A 18 -2.23 -14.25 -8.24
N VAL A 19 -1.63 -14.46 -7.06
CA VAL A 19 -2.35 -14.58 -5.79
C VAL A 19 -2.47 -13.18 -5.18
N TRP A 20 -3.71 -12.69 -5.12
CA TRP A 20 -4.04 -11.30 -4.80
C TRP A 20 -3.36 -10.74 -3.53
N TYR A 21 -3.27 -11.52 -2.44
CA TYR A 21 -2.64 -11.07 -1.19
C TYR A 21 -1.12 -11.24 -1.18
N LEU A 22 -0.57 -12.22 -1.90
CA LEU A 22 0.87 -12.44 -2.00
C LEU A 22 1.54 -11.36 -2.84
N LYS A 23 0.85 -10.83 -3.86
CA LYS A 23 1.31 -9.68 -4.66
C LYS A 23 1.69 -8.50 -3.75
N SER A 24 0.74 -8.03 -2.94
CA SER A 24 0.95 -6.89 -2.04
C SER A 24 1.98 -7.18 -0.94
N LEU A 25 1.98 -8.40 -0.39
CA LEU A 25 2.94 -8.82 0.64
C LEU A 25 4.38 -8.82 0.12
N ILE A 26 4.62 -9.36 -1.08
CA ILE A 26 5.96 -9.40 -1.67
C ILE A 26 6.45 -7.98 -2.00
N CYS A 27 5.57 -7.13 -2.53
CA CYS A 27 5.89 -5.71 -2.73
C CYS A 27 6.25 -5.01 -1.41
N ALA A 28 5.51 -5.28 -0.33
CA ALA A 28 5.80 -4.74 1.00
C ALA A 28 7.17 -5.19 1.53
N ILE A 29 7.58 -6.44 1.30
CA ILE A 29 8.95 -6.92 1.61
C ILE A 29 10.00 -6.11 0.81
N GLY A 30 9.70 -5.77 -0.44
CA GLY A 30 10.53 -4.90 -1.26
C GLY A 30 10.70 -3.51 -0.64
N TYR A 31 9.61 -2.85 -0.28
CA TYR A 31 9.63 -1.56 0.42
C TYR A 31 10.39 -1.63 1.74
N ALA A 32 10.12 -2.65 2.56
CA ALA A 32 10.79 -2.82 3.84
C ALA A 32 12.31 -2.97 3.68
N THR A 33 12.73 -3.77 2.71
CA THR A 33 14.15 -3.96 2.37
C THR A 33 14.78 -2.65 1.88
N TYR A 34 14.06 -1.90 1.05
CA TYR A 34 14.53 -0.62 0.51
C TYR A 34 14.75 0.40 1.63
N PHE A 35 13.76 0.60 2.50
CA PHE A 35 13.86 1.54 3.62
C PHE A 35 14.90 1.11 4.66
N TRP A 36 15.03 -0.19 4.92
CA TRP A 36 16.11 -0.71 5.76
C TRP A 36 17.49 -0.36 5.18
N GLY A 37 17.67 -0.56 3.87
CA GLY A 37 18.91 -0.22 3.17
C GLY A 37 19.25 1.27 3.26
N ILE A 38 18.26 2.14 3.12
CA ILE A 38 18.41 3.59 3.33
C ILE A 38 18.85 3.90 4.76
N GLY A 39 18.18 3.30 5.75
CA GLY A 39 18.51 3.50 7.16
C GLY A 39 19.97 3.14 7.48
N VAL A 40 20.45 2.01 6.96
CA VAL A 40 21.86 1.59 7.13
C VAL A 40 22.81 2.54 6.41
N LEU A 41 22.48 2.98 5.18
CA LEU A 41 23.33 3.87 4.38
C LEU A 41 23.56 5.22 5.08
N PHE A 42 22.50 5.83 5.61
CA PHE A 42 22.59 7.13 6.28
C PHE A 42 23.00 7.03 7.76
N GLY A 43 22.80 5.86 8.39
CA GLY A 43 23.11 5.61 9.79
C GLY A 43 24.60 5.40 10.09
N GLY A 44 25.44 5.14 9.09
CA GLY A 44 26.89 5.02 9.26
C GLY A 44 27.30 3.94 10.26
N ASP A 45 27.13 2.67 9.89
CA ASP A 45 27.36 1.47 10.71
C ASP A 45 26.55 1.35 12.02
N ALA A 46 25.83 2.39 12.43
CA ALA A 46 24.91 2.32 13.56
C ALA A 46 23.70 1.41 13.24
N PRO A 47 23.23 0.61 14.21
CA PRO A 47 22.01 -0.14 14.05
C PRO A 47 20.81 0.81 13.89
N LEU A 48 19.78 0.38 13.15
CA LEU A 48 18.53 1.12 13.11
C LEU A 48 17.96 1.27 14.52
N ASP A 49 17.51 2.47 14.84
CA ASP A 49 16.78 2.71 16.08
C ASP A 49 15.41 2.02 16.04
N TYR A 50 14.82 1.86 17.23
CA TYR A 50 13.53 1.21 17.37
C TYR A 50 12.44 1.93 16.55
N SER A 51 12.48 3.27 16.53
CA SER A 51 11.50 4.09 15.82
C SER A 51 11.56 3.89 14.30
N ALA A 52 12.75 3.83 13.70
CA ALA A 52 12.89 3.55 12.27
C ALA A 52 12.52 2.10 11.94
N ALA A 53 12.91 1.13 12.77
CA ALA A 53 12.50 -0.26 12.58
C ALA A 53 10.96 -0.41 12.63
N LEU A 54 10.32 0.27 13.59
CA LEU A 54 8.86 0.29 13.70
C LEU A 54 8.20 0.98 12.51
N ALA A 55 8.74 2.11 12.03
CA ALA A 55 8.23 2.81 10.85
C ALA A 55 8.28 1.91 9.60
N ILE A 56 9.36 1.16 9.41
CA ILE A 56 9.51 0.20 8.31
C ILE A 56 8.47 -0.92 8.39
N LEU A 57 8.22 -1.46 9.59
CA LEU A 57 7.22 -2.51 9.79
C LEU A 57 5.80 -2.00 9.54
N VAL A 58 5.48 -0.80 10.02
CA VAL A 58 4.18 -0.15 9.81
C VAL A 58 3.95 0.13 8.33
N GLU A 59 4.95 0.64 7.62
CA GLU A 59 4.89 0.86 6.17
C GLU A 59 4.65 -0.45 5.40
N ALA A 60 5.37 -1.52 5.75
CA ALA A 60 5.14 -2.83 5.14
C ALA A 60 3.71 -3.34 5.39
N ALA A 61 3.16 -3.12 6.58
CA ALA A 61 1.80 -3.51 6.93
C ALA A 61 0.75 -2.67 6.18
N ILE A 62 0.97 -1.35 6.05
CA ILE A 62 0.13 -0.45 5.24
C ILE A 62 0.13 -0.93 3.79
N PHE A 63 1.29 -1.15 3.18
CA PHE A 63 1.37 -1.58 1.79
C PHE A 63 0.74 -2.96 1.57
N THR A 64 0.94 -3.90 2.50
CA THR A 64 0.32 -5.23 2.41
C THR A 64 -1.21 -5.14 2.40
N THR A 65 -1.78 -4.26 3.22
CA THR A 65 -3.23 -4.16 3.42
C THR A 65 -3.93 -3.18 2.49
N THR A 66 -3.22 -2.18 1.95
CA THR A 66 -3.81 -1.12 1.10
C THR A 66 -3.20 -1.04 -0.28
N GLY A 67 -2.06 -1.70 -0.54
CA GLY A 67 -1.36 -1.65 -1.83
C GLY A 67 -2.18 -2.20 -3.01
N HIS A 68 -3.24 -2.95 -2.72
CA HIS A 68 -4.25 -3.34 -3.71
C HIS A 68 -5.07 -2.16 -4.27
N ALA A 69 -4.89 -0.93 -3.75
CA ALA A 69 -5.40 0.30 -4.35
C ALA A 69 -4.96 0.43 -5.83
N GLN A 70 -3.76 -0.04 -6.18
CA GLN A 70 -3.24 -0.05 -7.55
C GLN A 70 -4.08 -0.91 -8.49
N ASP A 71 -4.69 -1.99 -7.96
CA ASP A 71 -5.43 -2.95 -8.76
C ASP A 71 -6.70 -2.32 -9.35
N PHE A 72 -7.27 -1.29 -8.71
CA PHE A 72 -8.44 -0.57 -9.24
C PHE A 72 -8.12 0.20 -10.53
N ARG A 73 -6.93 0.78 -10.60
CA ARG A 73 -6.43 1.50 -11.78
C ARG A 73 -6.06 0.54 -12.90
N ASP A 74 -5.43 -0.57 -12.52
CA ASP A 74 -4.78 -1.49 -13.45
C ASP A 74 -5.70 -2.65 -13.89
N ARG A 75 -7.00 -2.61 -13.52
CA ARG A 75 -8.01 -3.64 -13.81
C ARG A 75 -7.96 -4.19 -15.23
N ASP A 76 -8.07 -3.32 -16.23
CA ASP A 76 -8.13 -3.76 -17.63
C ASP A 76 -6.80 -4.36 -18.11
N GLY A 77 -5.68 -3.81 -17.61
CA GLY A 77 -4.35 -4.34 -17.90
C GLY A 77 -4.13 -5.71 -17.28
N ASP A 78 -4.52 -5.87 -16.01
CA ASP A 78 -4.45 -7.15 -15.29
C ASP A 78 -5.39 -8.20 -15.92
N ALA A 79 -6.59 -7.80 -16.36
CA ALA A 79 -7.51 -8.68 -17.06
C ALA A 79 -6.95 -9.14 -18.42
N ALA A 80 -6.30 -8.24 -19.18
CA ALA A 80 -5.72 -8.57 -20.48
C ALA A 80 -4.58 -9.60 -20.39
N VAL A 81 -3.89 -9.69 -19.25
CA VAL A 81 -2.84 -10.70 -18.99
C VAL A 81 -3.34 -11.89 -18.16
N GLY A 82 -4.66 -12.00 -17.92
CA GLY A 82 -5.28 -13.13 -17.23
C GLY A 82 -5.05 -13.16 -15.71
N ARG A 83 -4.74 -12.01 -15.09
CA ARG A 83 -4.63 -11.90 -13.62
C ARG A 83 -6.01 -11.67 -13.00
N THR A 84 -6.20 -12.20 -11.80
CA THR A 84 -7.40 -11.96 -10.99
C THR A 84 -6.98 -11.19 -9.73
N THR A 85 -7.37 -9.93 -9.63
CA THR A 85 -6.96 -9.01 -8.55
C THR A 85 -8.10 -8.69 -7.59
N VAL A 86 -7.80 -8.01 -6.47
CA VAL A 86 -8.82 -7.62 -5.48
C VAL A 86 -9.94 -6.80 -6.12
N ALA A 87 -9.58 -5.87 -7.01
CA ALA A 87 -10.55 -5.03 -7.71
C ALA A 87 -11.49 -5.81 -8.63
N MET A 88 -11.06 -6.97 -9.14
CA MET A 88 -11.89 -7.88 -9.94
C MET A 88 -12.69 -8.86 -9.08
N MET A 89 -12.11 -9.38 -8.00
CA MET A 89 -12.77 -10.32 -7.08
C MET A 89 -13.88 -9.67 -6.28
N PHE A 90 -13.66 -8.44 -5.81
CA PHE A 90 -14.62 -7.66 -5.02
C PHE A 90 -15.18 -6.50 -5.84
N ALA A 91 -15.70 -6.84 -7.03
CA ALA A 91 -16.27 -5.87 -7.96
C ALA A 91 -17.38 -5.03 -7.29
N GLY A 92 -17.43 -3.75 -7.66
CA GLY A 92 -18.40 -2.79 -7.12
C GLY A 92 -17.95 -2.17 -5.80
N LEU A 93 -18.89 -2.03 -4.86
CA LEU A 93 -18.68 -1.21 -3.66
C LEU A 93 -17.86 -1.92 -2.56
N GLY A 94 -17.89 -3.25 -2.50
CA GLY A 94 -17.29 -4.02 -1.40
C GLY A 94 -15.79 -3.81 -1.24
N GLY A 95 -15.01 -3.99 -2.32
CA GLY A 95 -13.56 -3.78 -2.29
C GLY A 95 -13.17 -2.32 -1.98
N ARG A 96 -13.96 -1.36 -2.47
CA ARG A 96 -13.73 0.08 -2.27
C ARG A 96 -14.01 0.50 -0.83
N VAL A 97 -15.07 -0.04 -0.21
CA VAL A 97 -15.37 0.17 1.21
C VAL A 97 -14.32 -0.47 2.10
N ALA A 98 -13.83 -1.67 1.75
CA ALA A 98 -12.74 -2.31 2.47
C ALA A 98 -11.46 -1.47 2.41
N LEU A 99 -11.09 -0.98 1.22
CA LEU A 99 -9.94 -0.07 1.06
C LEU A 99 -10.11 1.21 1.87
N ALA A 100 -11.25 1.89 1.76
CA ALA A 100 -11.53 3.11 2.52
C ALA A 100 -11.44 2.85 4.04
N SER A 101 -12.00 1.74 4.51
CA SER A 101 -11.93 1.34 5.92
C SER A 101 -10.48 1.16 6.39
N MET A 102 -9.64 0.54 5.56
CA MET A 102 -8.22 0.37 5.87
C MET A 102 -7.45 1.69 5.85
N ILE A 103 -7.76 2.61 4.92
CA ILE A 103 -7.15 3.96 4.89
C ILE A 103 -7.45 4.71 6.19
N PHE A 104 -8.71 4.72 6.65
CA PHE A 104 -9.07 5.37 7.91
C PHE A 104 -8.47 4.66 9.13
N ALA A 105 -8.47 3.32 9.14
CA ALA A 105 -7.86 2.55 10.22
C ALA A 105 -6.36 2.89 10.38
N TRP A 106 -5.59 2.88 9.29
CA TRP A 106 -4.18 3.24 9.31
C TRP A 106 -3.94 4.71 9.64
N THR A 107 -4.78 5.63 9.15
CA THR A 107 -4.70 7.04 9.53
C THR A 107 -4.86 7.21 11.05
N ALA A 108 -5.85 6.55 11.66
CA ALA A 108 -6.05 6.58 13.11
C ALA A 108 -4.89 5.92 13.87
N THR A 109 -4.39 4.76 13.40
CA THR A 109 -3.23 4.08 13.98
C THR A 109 -1.99 4.95 13.96
N LEU A 110 -1.68 5.60 12.83
CA LEU A 110 -0.50 6.47 12.69
C LEU A 110 -0.61 7.71 13.58
N VAL A 111 -1.80 8.33 13.66
CA VAL A 111 -2.05 9.46 14.57
C VAL A 111 -1.87 9.03 16.02
N GLY A 112 -2.36 7.84 16.40
CA GLY A 112 -2.19 7.30 17.75
C GLY A 112 -0.74 6.94 18.08
N LEU A 113 0.00 6.39 17.11
CA LEU A 113 1.37 5.96 17.31
C LEU A 113 2.36 7.12 17.43
N TRP A 114 2.18 8.16 16.59
CA TRP A 114 3.15 9.25 16.45
C TRP A 114 2.67 10.58 17.05
N ALA A 115 1.41 10.68 17.46
CA ALA A 115 0.81 11.87 18.07
C ALA A 115 1.19 13.20 17.37
N PRO A 116 0.96 13.31 16.04
CA PRO A 116 1.36 14.50 15.31
C PRO A 116 0.55 15.74 15.75
N PRO A 117 1.08 16.97 15.52
CA PRO A 117 0.34 18.20 15.81
C PRO A 117 -1.02 18.23 15.10
N ALA A 118 -2.00 18.91 15.72
CA ALA A 118 -3.39 18.93 15.25
C ALA A 118 -3.53 19.33 13.77
N LEU A 119 -2.71 20.26 13.28
CA LEU A 119 -2.71 20.67 11.87
C LEU A 119 -2.43 19.48 10.94
N TYR A 120 -1.40 18.68 11.23
CA TYR A 120 -1.05 17.52 10.40
C TYR A 120 -2.09 16.41 10.51
N THR A 121 -2.66 16.19 11.70
CA THR A 121 -3.78 15.26 11.88
C THR A 121 -4.97 15.64 10.99
N LEU A 122 -5.32 16.93 10.93
CA LEU A 122 -6.40 17.40 10.06
C LEU A 122 -6.07 17.22 8.57
N LEU A 123 -4.82 17.46 8.17
CA LEU A 123 -4.38 17.23 6.80
C LEU A 123 -4.46 15.74 6.42
N PHE A 124 -3.98 14.83 7.28
CA PHE A 124 -4.06 13.39 7.04
C PHE A 124 -5.51 12.89 6.97
N LEU A 125 -6.38 13.35 7.85
CA LEU A 125 -7.81 13.03 7.78
C LEU A 125 -8.46 13.58 6.52
N GLY A 126 -8.08 14.78 6.09
CA GLY A 126 -8.54 15.39 4.84
C GLY A 126 -8.12 14.58 3.60
N LEU A 127 -6.87 14.13 3.55
CA LEU A 127 -6.37 13.25 2.49
C LEU A 127 -7.09 11.90 2.50
N ALA A 128 -7.17 11.25 3.67
CA ALA A 128 -7.90 9.98 3.84
C ALA A 128 -9.35 10.08 3.35
N ALA A 129 -10.05 11.16 3.70
CA ALA A 129 -11.42 11.40 3.26
C ALA A 129 -11.52 11.65 1.76
N THR A 130 -10.63 12.50 1.21
CA THR A 130 -10.62 12.83 -0.22
C THR A 130 -10.36 11.58 -1.07
N THR A 131 -9.33 10.81 -0.73
CA THR A 131 -8.97 9.56 -1.40
C THR A 131 -10.12 8.55 -1.32
N SER A 132 -10.71 8.36 -0.13
CA SER A 132 -11.83 7.43 0.05
C SER A 132 -13.07 7.82 -0.75
N VAL A 133 -13.45 9.11 -0.75
CA VAL A 133 -14.59 9.61 -1.53
C VAL A 133 -14.37 9.41 -3.01
N LYS A 134 -13.15 9.64 -3.51
CA LYS A 134 -12.80 9.45 -4.92
C LYS A 134 -12.96 7.99 -5.35
N PHE A 135 -12.40 7.05 -4.58
CA PHE A 135 -12.61 5.63 -4.84
C PHE A 135 -14.08 5.21 -4.72
N LEU A 136 -14.88 5.80 -3.84
CA LEU A 136 -16.27 5.38 -3.64
C LEU A 136 -17.25 5.94 -4.67
N ARG A 137 -16.98 7.14 -5.22
CA ARG A 137 -17.94 7.88 -6.04
C ARG A 137 -17.98 7.46 -7.51
N ASP A 138 -16.81 7.29 -8.13
CA ASP A 138 -16.70 7.00 -9.56
C ASP A 138 -15.85 5.75 -9.76
N HIS A 139 -16.43 4.75 -10.42
CA HIS A 139 -15.81 3.43 -10.60
C HIS A 139 -15.27 3.26 -12.02
N SER A 140 -15.18 4.34 -12.80
CA SER A 140 -14.50 4.36 -14.08
C SER A 140 -12.99 4.20 -13.91
N GLN A 141 -12.34 3.62 -14.91
CA GLN A 141 -10.89 3.40 -14.86
C GLN A 141 -10.10 4.73 -14.83
N GLU A 142 -10.60 5.76 -15.51
CA GLU A 142 -9.99 7.09 -15.49
C GLU A 142 -10.06 7.72 -14.10
N ALA A 143 -11.21 7.61 -13.42
CA ALA A 143 -11.35 8.06 -12.04
C ALA A 143 -10.48 7.24 -11.07
N ASP A 144 -10.29 5.94 -11.30
CA ASP A 144 -9.40 5.12 -10.49
C ASP A 144 -7.93 5.52 -10.65
N LYS A 145 -7.51 6.01 -11.83
CA LYS A 145 -6.16 6.59 -12.03
C LYS A 145 -5.96 7.84 -11.18
N ASP A 146 -6.93 8.74 -11.17
CA ASP A 146 -6.90 9.95 -10.33
C ASP A 146 -6.97 9.59 -8.84
N SER A 147 -7.87 8.69 -8.44
CA SER A 147 -8.00 8.20 -7.06
C SER A 147 -6.71 7.58 -6.54
N TYR A 148 -6.03 6.80 -7.38
CA TYR A 148 -4.74 6.20 -7.03
C TYR A 148 -3.61 7.25 -6.93
N TRP A 149 -3.68 8.36 -7.66
CA TRP A 149 -2.76 9.47 -7.44
C TRP A 149 -2.95 10.05 -6.04
N TRP A 150 -4.19 10.31 -5.61
CA TRP A 150 -4.49 10.78 -4.26
C TRP A 150 -4.11 9.78 -3.15
N TYR A 151 -4.12 8.49 -3.44
CA TYR A 151 -3.62 7.46 -2.52
C TYR A 151 -2.11 7.53 -2.28
N ASN A 152 -1.32 8.03 -3.25
CA ASN A 152 0.13 8.11 -3.13
C ASN A 152 0.64 9.46 -2.57
N VAL A 153 -0.26 10.42 -2.29
CA VAL A 153 0.06 11.74 -1.72
C VAL A 153 -0.07 11.70 -0.21
#